data_AF-A0A511H7A3-F1
#
_entry.id   AF-A0A511H7A3-F1
#
_cell.length_a   1.000
_cell.length_b   1.000
_cell.length_c   1.000
_cell.angle_alpha   90.00
_cell.angle_beta   90.00
_cell.angle_gamma   90.00
#
_symmetry.space_group_name_H-M   'P 1'
#
loop_
_entity.id
_entity.type
_entity.pdbx_description
1 polymer ?
#
loop_
_entity_poly.entity_id
_entity_poly.type
_entity_poly.pdbx_seq_one_letter_code
_entity_poly.pdbx_strand_id
1 'polypeptide(L)'
;MHHRIGLALVALALVGAPALAEESKPAPSSGASATTEETVVVKKGSHRDLQIPGMVRIAIDEPEIADIKALGKGVLRIIGQQAGETALLVWAGPENKRSSYRIVVTD
;
A
#
# COMPACT_ATOMS: atom_id res chain seq x y z
N MET A 1 -33.01 6.91 63.52
CA MET A 1 -33.78 8.02 62.92
C MET A 1 -34.54 7.45 61.74
N HIS A 2 -35.87 7.39 61.90
CA HIS A 2 -36.83 7.00 60.89
C HIS A 2 -37.07 8.13 59.89
N HIS A 3 -37.46 7.79 58.65
CA HIS A 3 -38.47 8.39 57.75
C HIS A 3 -38.20 7.77 56.34
N ARG A 4 -38.97 6.81 55.79
CA ARG A 4 -40.37 6.77 55.32
C ARG A 4 -40.68 7.74 54.17
N ILE A 5 -41.23 7.16 53.09
CA ILE A 5 -42.17 7.75 52.11
C ILE A 5 -41.50 8.60 50.99
N GLY A 6 -41.80 8.47 49.70
CA GLY A 6 -42.96 7.83 49.08
C GLY A 6 -42.75 7.40 47.63
N LEU A 7 -43.60 6.45 47.26
CA LEU A 7 -43.87 5.93 45.93
C LEU A 7 -44.48 7.03 45.05
N ALA A 8 -43.92 7.29 43.88
CA ALA A 8 -44.64 7.88 42.76
C ALA A 8 -44.43 7.01 41.53
N LEU A 9 -45.42 6.16 41.26
CA LEU A 9 -45.62 5.51 39.96
C LEU A 9 -45.92 6.61 38.93
N VAL A 10 -45.11 6.73 37.89
CA VAL A 10 -45.50 7.36 36.64
C VAL A 10 -45.33 6.33 35.54
N ALA A 11 -46.46 5.93 34.96
CA ALA A 11 -46.55 4.98 33.89
C ALA A 11 -46.39 5.67 32.52
N LEU A 12 -45.73 4.93 31.62
CA LEU A 12 -45.95 4.83 30.17
C LEU A 12 -45.98 6.10 29.31
N ALA A 13 -44.98 6.19 28.42
CA ALA A 13 -45.23 6.46 27.01
C ALA A 13 -44.23 5.65 26.15
N LEU A 14 -44.75 4.72 25.34
CA LEU A 14 -44.04 4.12 24.22
C LEU A 14 -43.73 5.21 23.19
N VAL A 15 -42.45 5.39 22.80
CA VAL A 15 -42.07 5.93 21.49
C VAL A 15 -40.81 5.19 21.03
N GLY A 16 -40.85 4.74 19.78
CA GLY A 16 -39.99 3.70 19.22
C GLY A 16 -38.53 4.08 18.98
N ALA A 17 -37.68 3.05 18.98
CA ALA A 17 -36.45 3.06 18.21
C ALA A 17 -36.81 2.90 16.72
N PRO A 18 -36.13 3.62 15.83
CA PRO A 18 -35.15 2.87 15.05
C PRO A 18 -33.86 3.66 14.74
N ALA A 19 -32.80 2.88 14.58
CA ALA A 19 -31.66 3.18 13.72
C ALA A 19 -30.95 4.52 14.00
N LEU A 20 -30.01 4.48 14.95
CA LEU A 20 -28.78 5.23 14.78
C LEU A 20 -28.09 4.69 13.52
N ALA A 21 -28.36 5.33 12.40
CA ALA A 21 -27.48 5.30 11.26
C ALA A 21 -26.11 5.78 11.76
N GLU A 22 -25.16 4.86 11.85
CA GLU A 22 -23.76 5.23 11.94
C GLU A 22 -23.42 5.86 10.59
N GLU A 23 -23.53 7.19 10.52
CA GLU A 23 -23.07 7.98 9.40
C GLU A 23 -21.57 7.74 9.25
N SER A 24 -21.22 6.77 8.40
CA SER A 24 -19.86 6.42 8.03
C SER A 24 -19.24 7.61 7.30
N LYS A 25 -18.74 8.57 8.08
CA LYS A 25 -17.90 9.66 7.61
C LYS A 25 -16.67 9.03 6.94
N PRO A 26 -16.45 9.21 5.62
CA PRO A 26 -15.23 8.72 5.02
C PRO A 26 -14.07 9.45 5.69
N ALA A 27 -13.21 8.71 6.37
CA ALA A 27 -11.95 9.25 6.84
C ALA A 27 -11.18 9.74 5.59
N PRO A 28 -10.65 10.98 5.58
CA PRO A 28 -9.79 11.41 4.50
C PRO A 28 -8.55 10.50 4.50
N SER A 29 -8.42 9.69 3.44
CA SER A 29 -7.20 8.93 3.14
C SER A 29 -6.03 9.91 3.10
N SER A 30 -5.26 9.94 4.18
CA SER A 30 -4.12 10.82 4.31
C SER A 30 -3.02 10.38 3.34
N GLY A 31 -2.67 11.26 2.40
CA GLY A 31 -1.34 11.32 1.82
C GLY A 31 -0.92 10.18 0.89
N ALA A 32 -1.56 10.06 -0.28
CA ALA A 32 -0.82 9.61 -1.46
C ALA A 32 0.19 10.70 -1.83
N SER A 33 1.34 10.73 -1.14
CA SER A 33 2.50 11.45 -1.65
C SER A 33 2.76 10.88 -3.03
N ALA A 34 2.57 11.70 -4.07
CA ALA A 34 2.85 11.36 -5.45
C ALA A 34 4.34 11.09 -5.61
N THR A 35 4.77 9.89 -5.20
CA THR A 35 6.02 9.31 -5.64
C THR A 35 5.85 9.16 -7.14
N THR A 36 6.58 9.95 -7.91
CA THR A 36 6.69 9.75 -9.37
C THR A 36 7.06 8.29 -9.59
N GLU A 37 6.09 7.51 -10.05
CA GLU A 37 6.25 6.09 -10.35
C GLU A 37 6.84 5.99 -11.74
N GLU A 38 8.08 5.49 -11.84
CA GLU A 38 8.77 5.35 -13.11
C GLU A 38 8.38 4.01 -13.76
N THR A 39 7.90 4.04 -15.00
CA THR A 39 7.57 2.83 -15.75
C THR A 39 8.82 2.27 -16.45
N VAL A 40 9.06 0.98 -16.25
CA VAL A 40 10.16 0.23 -16.88
C VAL A 40 9.58 -0.89 -17.73
N VAL A 41 9.80 -0.81 -19.04
CA VAL A 41 9.35 -1.84 -19.99
C VAL A 41 10.47 -2.83 -20.24
N VAL A 42 10.16 -4.12 -20.17
CA VAL A 42 11.08 -5.24 -20.44
C VAL A 42 10.39 -6.27 -21.33
N LYS A 43 11.09 -6.83 -22.31
CA LYS A 43 10.55 -7.93 -23.11
C LYS A 43 10.72 -9.26 -22.37
N LYS A 44 9.73 -10.15 -22.46
CA LYS A 44 9.81 -11.52 -21.94
C LYS A 44 11.05 -12.25 -22.48
N GLY A 45 11.76 -12.94 -21.59
CA GLY A 45 13.02 -13.61 -21.89
C GLY A 45 14.21 -12.66 -22.08
N SER A 46 14.00 -11.35 -22.01
CA SER A 46 15.06 -10.33 -22.07
C SER A 46 15.28 -9.69 -20.70
N HIS A 47 16.28 -8.82 -20.60
CA HIS A 47 16.55 -8.06 -19.38
C HIS A 47 16.79 -6.59 -19.67
N ARG A 48 16.63 -5.77 -18.63
CA ARG A 48 17.01 -4.36 -18.61
C ARG A 48 17.78 -4.07 -17.34
N ASP A 49 18.87 -3.32 -17.47
CA ASP A 49 19.69 -2.91 -16.34
C ASP A 49 19.33 -1.48 -15.93
N LEU A 50 19.13 -1.27 -14.62
CA LEU A 50 18.97 0.04 -14.01
C LEU A 50 20.20 0.37 -13.17
N GLN A 51 20.67 1.60 -13.29
CA GLN A 51 21.74 2.12 -12.45
C GLN A 51 21.14 2.82 -11.24
N ILE A 52 21.30 2.22 -10.07
CA ILE A 52 20.83 2.72 -8.78
C ILE A 52 22.01 2.76 -7.79
N PRO A 53 22.80 3.84 -7.81
CA PRO A 53 23.92 4.02 -6.89
C PRO A 53 23.46 3.98 -5.43
N GLY A 54 24.21 3.29 -4.58
CA GLY A 54 23.90 3.19 -3.14
C GLY A 54 22.64 2.39 -2.82
N MET A 55 22.19 1.50 -3.71
CA MET A 55 21.09 0.58 -3.45
C MET A 55 21.39 -0.31 -2.23
N VAL A 56 20.43 -0.36 -1.30
CA VAL A 56 20.54 -1.09 -0.02
C VAL A 56 19.45 -2.13 0.18
N ARG A 57 18.28 -1.94 -0.42
CA ARG A 57 17.15 -2.87 -0.31
C ARG A 57 16.30 -2.84 -1.57
N ILE A 58 15.73 -3.99 -1.90
CA ILE A 58 14.81 -4.19 -3.03
C ILE A 58 13.61 -5.00 -2.52
N ALA A 59 12.43 -4.73 -3.07
CA ALA A 59 11.25 -5.60 -2.96
C ALA A 59 10.53 -5.64 -4.31
N ILE A 60 10.13 -6.83 -4.73
CA ILE A 60 9.32 -7.09 -5.94
C ILE A 60 8.01 -7.73 -5.49
N ASP A 61 6.90 -7.29 -6.06
CA ASP A 61 5.58 -7.81 -5.69
C ASP A 61 5.34 -9.22 -6.27
N GLU A 62 5.52 -9.38 -7.58
CA GLU A 62 5.28 -10.66 -8.30
C GLU A 62 6.56 -11.13 -9.03
N PRO A 63 7.40 -11.96 -8.39
CA PRO A 63 8.64 -12.45 -9.00
C PRO A 63 8.42 -13.39 -10.20
N GLU A 64 7.20 -13.95 -10.35
CA GLU A 64 6.81 -14.74 -11.51
C GLU A 64 6.63 -13.91 -12.79
N ILE A 65 6.34 -12.61 -12.66
CA ILE A 65 6.26 -11.66 -13.78
C ILE A 65 7.65 -11.14 -14.13
N ALA A 66 8.42 -10.68 -13.14
CA ALA A 66 9.79 -10.20 -13.33
C ALA A 66 10.73 -10.65 -12.20
N ASP A 67 11.88 -11.22 -12.57
CA ASP A 67 12.96 -11.56 -11.63
C ASP A 67 13.97 -10.42 -11.53
N ILE A 68 14.57 -10.25 -10.36
CA ILE A 68 15.45 -9.13 -10.05
C ILE A 68 16.80 -9.64 -9.56
N LYS A 69 17.89 -9.19 -10.18
CA LYS A 69 19.26 -9.52 -9.80
C LYS A 69 20.09 -8.28 -9.53
N ALA A 70 20.61 -8.14 -8.31
CA ALA A 70 21.62 -7.15 -8.01
C ALA A 70 22.99 -7.64 -8.53
N LEU A 71 23.56 -6.96 -9.52
CA LEU A 71 24.85 -7.33 -10.12
C LEU A 71 26.06 -6.72 -9.40
N GLY A 72 25.81 -5.99 -8.31
CA GLY A 72 26.81 -5.19 -7.60
C GLY A 72 27.03 -3.82 -8.23
N LYS A 73 27.83 -2.97 -7.57
CA LYS A 73 28.16 -1.60 -8.01
C LYS A 73 26.92 -0.73 -8.32
N GLY A 74 25.80 -0.99 -7.65
CA GLY A 74 24.55 -0.29 -7.87
C GLY A 74 23.85 -0.63 -9.19
N VAL A 75 24.13 -1.77 -9.81
CA VAL A 75 23.39 -2.25 -10.99
C VAL A 75 22.31 -3.23 -10.57
N LEU A 76 21.08 -2.94 -11.00
CA LEU A 76 19.92 -3.81 -10.81
C LEU A 76 19.44 -4.32 -12.17
N ARG A 77 19.53 -5.62 -12.39
CA ARG A 77 19.00 -6.28 -13.59
C ARG A 77 17.58 -6.75 -13.35
N ILE A 78 16.67 -6.32 -14.22
CA ILE A 78 15.27 -6.74 -14.27
C ILE A 78 15.13 -7.72 -15.44
N ILE A 79 14.61 -8.91 -15.19
CA ILE A 79 14.46 -9.99 -16.16
C ILE A 79 12.97 -10.26 -16.36
N GLY A 80 12.46 -10.10 -17.58
CA GLY A 80 11.05 -10.38 -17.88
C GLY A 80 10.80 -11.89 -17.95
N GLN A 81 9.98 -12.42 -17.05
CA GLN A 81 9.68 -13.86 -16.99
C GLN A 81 8.35 -14.18 -17.67
N GLN A 82 7.31 -13.41 -17.38
CA GLN A 82 5.96 -13.58 -17.92
C GLN A 82 5.40 -12.21 -18.30
N ALA A 83 4.65 -12.15 -19.40
CA ALA A 83 3.97 -10.92 -19.81
C ALA A 83 2.94 -10.51 -18.74
N GLY A 84 2.92 -9.24 -18.38
CA GLY A 84 2.15 -8.72 -17.26
C GLY A 84 2.76 -7.45 -16.68
N GLU A 85 2.29 -7.05 -15.51
CA GLU A 85 2.79 -5.88 -14.81
C GLU A 85 3.02 -6.20 -13.35
N THR A 86 4.06 -5.62 -12.74
CA THR A 86 4.33 -5.79 -11.31
C THR A 86 5.03 -4.54 -10.74
N ALA A 87 5.06 -4.41 -9.42
CA ALA A 87 5.67 -3.26 -8.74
C ALA A 87 7.03 -3.61 -8.14
N LEU A 88 8.02 -2.73 -8.37
CA LEU A 88 9.35 -2.81 -7.81
C LEU A 88 9.60 -1.61 -6.89
N LEU A 89 9.98 -1.90 -5.64
CA LEU A 89 10.42 -0.90 -4.68
C LEU A 89 11.93 -1.00 -4.47
N VAL A 90 12.61 0.14 -4.50
CA VAL A 90 14.05 0.20 -4.23
C VAL A 90 14.33 1.27 -3.17
N TRP A 91 15.18 0.94 -2.21
CA TRP A 91 15.73 1.88 -1.25
C TRP A 91 17.21 2.09 -1.55
N ALA A 92 17.63 3.35 -1.60
CA ALA A 92 19.01 3.72 -1.91
C ALA A 92 19.50 4.92 -1.08
N GLY A 93 20.82 5.00 -0.94
CA GLY A 93 21.52 6.09 -0.25
C GLY A 93 21.48 5.97 1.28
N PRO A 94 22.19 6.88 1.97
CA PRO A 94 22.33 6.86 3.43
C PRO A 94 21.00 7.07 4.16
N GLU A 95 20.06 7.79 3.55
CA GLU A 95 18.74 8.08 4.13
C GLU A 95 17.69 7.00 3.81
N ASN A 96 18.09 5.90 3.14
CA ASN A 96 17.17 4.86 2.66
C ASN A 96 16.00 5.46 1.84
N LYS A 97 16.28 6.38 0.91
CA LYS A 97 15.24 6.97 0.08
C LYS A 97 14.56 5.89 -0.76
N ARG A 98 13.24 5.78 -0.64
CA ARG A 98 12.42 4.83 -1.40
C ARG A 98 12.02 5.40 -2.76
N SER A 99 12.13 4.57 -3.80
CA SER A 99 11.59 4.79 -5.15
C SER A 99 10.63 3.64 -5.53
N SER A 100 9.57 3.96 -6.27
CA SER A 100 8.62 2.98 -6.81
C SER A 100 8.73 2.94 -8.33
N TYR A 101 8.74 1.72 -8.89
CA TYR A 101 8.78 1.47 -10.32
C TYR A 101 7.64 0.55 -10.72
N ARG A 102 6.95 0.87 -11.81
CA ARG A 102 6.01 -0.04 -12.48
C ARG A 102 6.77 -0.82 -13.55
N ILE A 103 6.88 -2.13 -13.36
CA ILE A 103 7.53 -3.01 -14.33
C ILE A 103 6.46 -3.55 -15.27
N VAL A 104 6.63 -3.34 -16.57
CA VAL A 104 5.73 -3.87 -17.61
C VAL A 104 6.52 -4.86 -18.45
N VAL A 105 6.10 -6.12 -18.44
CA VAL A 105 6.70 -7.18 -19.25
C VAL A 105 5.84 -7.41 -20.49
N THR A 106 6.42 -7.20 -21.68
CA THR A 106 5.77 -7.46 -22.97
C THR A 106 6.16 -8.82 -23.51
N ASP A 107 5.40 -9.37 -24.46
CA ASP A 107 5.77 -10.60 -25.18
C ASP A 107 6.97 -10.41 -26.13
#